data_AF-A0A934FSH7-F1
#
_entry.id   AF-A0A934FSH7-F1
#
_cell.length_a   1.000
_cell.length_b   1.000
_cell.length_c   1.000
_cell.angle_alpha   90.00
_cell.angle_beta   90.00
_cell.angle_gamma   90.00
#
_symmetry.space_group_name_H-M   'P 1'
#
loop_
_entity.id
_entity.type
_entity.pdbx_description
1 polymer ?
#
loop_
_entity_poly.entity_id
_entity_poly.type
_entity_poly.pdbx_seq_one_letter_code
_entity_poly.pdbx_strand_id
1 'polypeptide(L)'
;MKHQDDGFVIKYFDLIDEFIRIRCCAEDVVAELLRHEITNKASYRLRVVEACVPDFRTEIRSTLRRLDDDHDAEVVEELLYQLCIDVNPGLEIHQVSLPSVRAAGQVAEDSVLQPATATSQQILQRRAMVLERALKSQVVGQDDAVDSLVRAVKKAAVGLKRPGTPIGTFLLVGRTGTGKTELAKALAEALFEQPGHLVRVDCSEYALPHEYAKLIGSPPGYIGHNEGGYLTESVRKKKHCVVLFDEIEKAHQKVHNLLLQLLDEGILTDSKGQQISFADTIVIMTSNLGVEKLDALRSRMGFGRSEGMPISGEPLREATIEALKEAFRPEFVNRIDEIVVFNPLDVRVCVRIAARMLREVAELLHRSRASCGA
;
A
#
# COMPACT_ATOMS: atom_id res chain seq x y z
N MET A 1 12.72 -23.99 -16.28
CA MET A 1 13.19 -24.29 -17.66
C MET A 1 13.35 -22.97 -18.39
N LYS A 2 14.57 -22.63 -18.82
CA LYS A 2 14.84 -21.45 -19.66
C LYS A 2 14.53 -21.85 -21.11
N HIS A 3 13.41 -21.38 -21.67
CA HIS A 3 13.25 -21.41 -23.12
C HIS A 3 13.94 -20.15 -23.66
N GLN A 4 15.13 -20.38 -24.24
CA GLN A 4 15.78 -19.47 -25.17
C GLN A 4 15.04 -19.59 -26.50
N ASP A 5 14.26 -18.58 -26.86
CA ASP A 5 13.87 -18.29 -28.25
C ASP A 5 14.00 -16.77 -28.45
N ASP A 6 14.78 -16.40 -29.47
CA ASP A 6 14.99 -15.06 -30.05
C ASP A 6 14.98 -13.87 -29.09
N GLY A 7 16.12 -13.50 -28.47
CA GLY A 7 16.33 -12.13 -27.97
C GLY A 7 15.25 -11.48 -27.09
N PHE A 8 14.33 -12.26 -26.51
CA PHE A 8 13.19 -11.81 -25.71
C PHE A 8 13.13 -12.63 -24.41
N VAL A 9 12.74 -11.98 -23.33
CA VAL A 9 12.44 -12.59 -22.02
C VAL A 9 10.97 -12.37 -21.73
N ILE A 10 10.28 -13.44 -21.34
CA ILE A 10 8.88 -13.38 -20.93
C ILE A 10 8.82 -12.99 -19.45
N LYS A 11 8.11 -11.90 -19.14
CA LYS A 11 7.81 -11.45 -17.79
C LYS A 11 6.30 -11.38 -17.60
N TYR A 12 5.83 -11.80 -16.45
CA TYR A 12 4.42 -11.66 -16.08
C TYR A 12 4.14 -10.20 -15.67
N PHE A 13 3.04 -9.62 -16.16
CA PHE A 13 2.62 -8.27 -15.82
C PHE A 13 1.28 -8.28 -15.10
N ASP A 14 1.33 -8.06 -13.80
CA ASP A 14 0.17 -8.27 -12.91
C ASP A 14 -1.03 -7.38 -13.28
N LEU A 15 -0.81 -6.19 -13.82
CA LEU A 15 -1.90 -5.23 -14.09
C LEU A 15 -2.88 -5.69 -15.18
N ILE A 16 -2.46 -6.58 -16.06
CA ILE A 16 -3.31 -7.12 -17.13
C ILE A 16 -3.44 -8.64 -17.04
N ASP A 17 -2.88 -9.29 -16.01
CA ASP A 17 -2.85 -10.76 -15.83
C ASP A 17 -2.32 -11.50 -17.09
N GLU A 18 -1.33 -10.92 -17.78
CA GLU A 18 -0.75 -11.50 -18.99
C GLU A 18 0.78 -11.55 -18.93
N PHE A 19 1.34 -12.45 -19.74
CA PHE A 19 2.77 -12.56 -19.95
C PHE A 19 3.19 -11.66 -21.11
N ILE A 20 4.10 -10.72 -20.82
CA ILE A 20 4.65 -9.77 -21.78
C ILE A 20 6.03 -10.24 -22.24
N ARG A 21 6.30 -10.10 -23.54
CA ARG A 21 7.62 -10.31 -24.13
C ARG A 21 8.44 -9.03 -24.06
N ILE A 22 9.62 -9.10 -23.45
CA ILE A 22 10.54 -7.98 -23.29
C ILE A 22 11.82 -8.27 -24.04
N ARG A 23 12.22 -7.38 -24.95
CA ARG A 23 13.42 -7.51 -25.77
C ARG A 23 14.67 -7.37 -24.90
N CYS A 24 15.64 -8.25 -25.11
CA CYS A 24 17.02 -8.07 -24.65
C CYS A 24 17.73 -7.11 -25.60
N CYS A 25 18.00 -5.90 -25.13
CA CYS A 25 18.69 -4.86 -25.87
C CYS A 25 20.20 -5.05 -25.72
N ALA A 26 20.91 -5.14 -26.86
CA ALA A 26 22.37 -5.02 -26.91
C ALA A 26 22.79 -3.54 -26.78
N GLU A 27 24.07 -3.27 -26.50
CA GLU A 27 24.62 -1.91 -26.33
C GLU A 27 24.34 -0.99 -27.53
N ASP A 28 24.25 -1.55 -28.73
CA ASP A 28 23.94 -0.80 -29.97
C ASP A 28 22.53 -0.16 -29.98
N VAL A 29 21.55 -0.81 -29.33
CA VAL A 29 20.17 -0.32 -29.23
C VAL A 29 20.07 0.83 -28.23
N VAL A 30 20.89 0.79 -27.17
CA VAL A 30 21.02 1.89 -26.19
C VAL A 30 21.55 3.14 -26.88
N ALA A 31 22.57 2.99 -27.73
CA ALA A 31 23.13 4.08 -28.51
C ALA A 31 22.10 4.70 -29.47
N GLU A 32 21.22 3.90 -30.07
CA GLU A 32 20.16 4.36 -30.95
C GLU A 32 19.02 5.09 -30.21
N LEU A 33 18.64 4.60 -29.02
CA LEU A 33 17.66 5.23 -28.13
C LEU A 33 18.09 6.63 -27.66
N LEU A 34 19.40 6.85 -27.51
CA LEU A 34 20.00 8.11 -27.06
C LEU A 34 20.30 9.10 -28.19
N ARG A 35 20.07 8.75 -29.48
CA ARG A 35 20.36 9.66 -30.62
C ARG A 35 19.46 10.88 -30.70
N HIS A 36 18.27 10.85 -30.06
CA HIS A 36 17.32 11.96 -30.08
C HIS A 36 17.22 12.63 -28.71
N GLU A 37 17.08 13.96 -28.69
CA GLU A 37 16.94 14.73 -27.46
C GLU A 37 15.86 14.13 -26.53
N ILE A 38 16.28 13.82 -25.32
CA ILE A 38 15.41 13.36 -24.23
C ILE A 38 15.07 14.59 -23.43
N THR A 39 13.82 15.04 -23.53
CA THR A 39 13.37 16.31 -22.93
C THR A 39 13.00 16.16 -21.45
N ASN A 40 12.57 14.97 -21.00
CA ASN A 40 12.27 14.70 -19.59
C ASN A 40 12.32 13.18 -19.25
N LYS A 41 12.32 12.87 -17.95
CA LYS A 41 12.39 11.49 -17.42
C LYS A 41 11.19 10.63 -17.85
N ALA A 42 10.00 11.22 -18.01
CA ALA A 42 8.81 10.49 -18.46
C ALA A 42 8.94 10.03 -19.93
N SER A 43 9.42 10.92 -20.80
CA SER A 43 9.65 10.64 -22.22
C SER A 43 10.72 9.57 -22.43
N TYR A 44 11.74 9.53 -21.56
CA TYR A 44 12.73 8.45 -21.57
C TYR A 44 12.11 7.10 -21.23
N ARG A 45 11.37 7.03 -20.11
CA ARG A 45 10.71 5.80 -19.64
C ARG A 45 9.79 5.23 -20.71
N LEU A 46 8.94 6.08 -21.29
CA LEU A 46 8.03 5.69 -22.36
C LEU A 46 8.80 5.16 -23.58
N ARG A 47 9.90 5.80 -23.99
CA ARG A 47 10.74 5.33 -25.11
C ARG A 47 11.37 3.97 -24.83
N VAL A 48 11.87 3.75 -23.61
CA VAL A 48 12.43 2.45 -23.22
C VAL A 48 11.36 1.37 -23.30
N VAL A 49 10.16 1.64 -22.78
CA VAL A 49 9.03 0.70 -22.88
C VAL A 49 8.67 0.44 -24.35
N GLU A 50 8.57 1.48 -25.19
CA GLU A 50 8.26 1.33 -26.62
C GLU A 50 9.30 0.51 -27.39
N ALA A 51 10.58 0.60 -27.01
CA ALA A 51 11.66 -0.12 -27.68
C ALA A 51 11.83 -1.56 -27.18
N CYS A 52 11.60 -1.79 -25.89
CA CYS A 52 11.77 -3.08 -25.26
C CYS A 52 10.52 -3.95 -25.36
N VAL A 53 9.33 -3.37 -25.45
CA VAL A 53 8.06 -4.11 -25.48
C VAL A 53 7.41 -3.96 -26.88
N PRO A 54 7.62 -4.93 -27.80
CA PRO A 54 7.18 -4.80 -29.20
C PRO A 54 5.66 -4.67 -29.34
N ASP A 55 4.89 -5.28 -28.45
CA ASP A 55 3.43 -5.30 -28.49
C ASP A 55 2.81 -4.11 -27.71
N PHE A 56 3.63 -3.19 -27.20
CA PHE A 56 3.18 -2.10 -26.31
C PHE A 56 2.17 -1.17 -27.00
N ARG A 57 2.46 -0.72 -28.23
CA ARG A 57 1.61 0.25 -28.94
C ARG A 57 0.31 -0.36 -29.46
N THR A 58 0.32 -1.64 -29.81
CA THR A 58 -0.77 -2.32 -30.53
C THR A 58 -1.72 -3.07 -29.61
N GLU A 59 -1.19 -3.83 -28.65
CA GLU A 59 -2.01 -4.69 -27.79
C GLU A 59 -2.12 -4.08 -26.40
N ILE A 60 -0.99 -3.90 -25.70
CA ILE A 60 -0.98 -3.54 -24.29
C ILE A 60 -1.60 -2.16 -24.07
N ARG A 61 -1.26 -1.15 -24.87
CA ARG A 61 -1.87 0.20 -24.77
C ARG A 61 -3.37 0.20 -25.04
N SER A 62 -3.85 -0.70 -25.90
CA SER A 62 -5.28 -0.83 -26.18
C SER A 62 -6.02 -1.54 -25.04
N THR A 63 -5.41 -2.57 -24.45
CA THR A 63 -5.93 -3.30 -23.30
C THR A 63 -5.96 -2.42 -22.05
N LEU A 64 -4.90 -1.63 -21.81
CA LEU A 64 -4.82 -0.66 -20.72
C LEU A 64 -5.89 0.44 -20.85
N ARG A 65 -6.10 0.98 -22.06
CA ARG A 65 -7.17 1.96 -22.31
C ARG A 65 -8.58 1.38 -22.13
N ARG A 66 -8.76 0.07 -22.32
CA ARG A 66 -10.03 -0.62 -22.05
C ARG A 66 -10.23 -0.90 -20.55
N LEU A 67 -9.15 -0.85 -19.76
CA LEU A 67 -9.13 -1.07 -18.31
C LEU A 67 -9.26 0.23 -17.48
N ASP A 68 -9.34 1.42 -18.10
CA ASP A 68 -9.64 2.68 -17.39
C ASP A 68 -11.14 2.75 -17.07
N ASP A 69 -11.56 2.96 -15.81
CA ASP A 69 -11.30 4.14 -14.96
C ASP A 69 -10.20 4.06 -13.87
N ASP A 70 -9.56 2.91 -13.65
CA ASP A 70 -9.01 2.64 -12.32
C ASP A 70 -7.46 2.66 -12.21
N HIS A 71 -6.71 2.56 -13.32
CA HIS A 71 -5.24 2.48 -13.29
C HIS A 71 -4.56 3.71 -13.93
N ASP A 72 -3.98 4.60 -13.10
CA ASP A 72 -3.18 5.74 -13.57
C ASP A 72 -2.15 5.31 -14.64
N ALA A 73 -2.26 5.85 -15.86
CA ALA A 73 -1.38 5.52 -16.99
C ALA A 73 0.11 5.65 -16.65
N GLU A 74 0.46 6.60 -15.78
CA GLU A 74 1.83 6.81 -15.29
C GLU A 74 2.36 5.62 -14.47
N VAL A 75 1.51 4.97 -13.66
CA VAL A 75 1.90 3.80 -12.85
C VAL A 75 2.21 2.61 -13.76
N VAL A 76 1.38 2.43 -14.79
CA VAL A 76 1.53 1.36 -15.78
C VAL A 76 2.84 1.52 -16.55
N GLU A 77 3.11 2.74 -17.05
CA GLU A 77 4.35 3.05 -17.78
C GLU A 77 5.58 2.83 -16.90
N GLU A 78 5.52 3.22 -15.62
CA GLU A 78 6.62 3.02 -14.68
C GLU A 78 6.87 1.54 -14.38
N LEU A 79 5.82 0.75 -14.13
CA LEU A 79 5.97 -0.69 -13.88
C LEU A 79 6.52 -1.44 -15.10
N LEU A 80 6.05 -1.09 -16.31
CA LEU A 80 6.59 -1.65 -17.55
C LEU A 80 8.04 -1.24 -17.76
N TYR A 81 8.40 0.02 -17.48
CA TYR A 81 9.77 0.49 -17.55
C TYR A 81 10.67 -0.32 -16.61
N GLN A 82 10.25 -0.54 -15.36
CA GLN A 82 11.02 -1.35 -14.42
C GLN A 82 11.18 -2.81 -14.88
N LEU A 83 10.13 -3.41 -15.43
CA LEU A 83 10.25 -4.74 -16.05
C LEU A 83 11.26 -4.77 -17.21
N CYS A 84 11.37 -3.68 -17.97
CA CYS A 84 12.37 -3.54 -19.02
C CYS A 84 13.79 -3.40 -18.45
N ILE A 85 13.98 -2.67 -17.35
CA ILE A 85 15.27 -2.55 -16.63
C ILE A 85 15.71 -3.88 -16.03
N ASP A 86 14.77 -4.63 -15.46
CA ASP A 86 14.97 -5.99 -14.93
C ASP A 86 15.60 -6.94 -15.96
N VAL A 87 15.23 -6.78 -17.24
CA VAL A 87 15.77 -7.56 -18.37
C VAL A 87 17.02 -6.89 -18.95
N ASN A 88 17.10 -5.56 -18.90
CA ASN A 88 18.16 -4.75 -19.49
C ASN A 88 18.69 -3.71 -18.48
N PRO A 89 19.56 -4.12 -17.53
CA PRO A 89 20.04 -3.22 -16.48
C PRO A 89 20.77 -1.99 -17.02
N GLY A 90 21.41 -2.09 -18.19
CA GLY A 90 22.12 -0.98 -18.85
C GLY A 90 21.21 0.15 -19.37
N LEU A 91 19.89 0.00 -19.31
CA LEU A 91 18.92 1.06 -19.62
C LEU A 91 18.51 1.88 -18.38
N GLU A 92 19.04 1.54 -17.19
CA GLU A 92 18.73 2.27 -15.97
C GLU A 92 19.35 3.68 -16.01
N ILE A 93 18.54 4.70 -15.75
CA ILE A 93 19.02 6.09 -15.70
C ILE A 93 19.90 6.28 -14.45
N HIS A 94 21.22 6.15 -14.61
CA HIS A 94 22.19 6.63 -13.63
C HIS A 94 22.41 8.14 -13.83
N GLN A 95 21.61 8.98 -13.17
CA GLN A 95 21.70 10.44 -13.10
C GLN A 95 21.77 11.22 -14.44
N VAL A 96 20.67 11.92 -14.77
CA VAL A 96 20.70 13.01 -15.75
C VAL A 96 21.44 14.20 -15.10
N SER A 97 22.73 14.32 -15.37
CA SER A 97 23.40 15.61 -15.20
C SER A 97 22.91 16.52 -16.32
N LEU A 98 22.01 17.47 -16.00
CA LEU A 98 21.83 18.63 -16.87
C LEU A 98 23.22 19.26 -17.03
N PRO A 99 23.72 19.51 -18.25
CA PRO A 99 24.94 20.28 -18.42
C PRO A 99 24.61 21.72 -18.03
N SER A 100 24.68 22.02 -16.72
CA SER A 100 24.87 23.39 -16.27
C SER A 100 26.25 23.80 -16.78
N VAL A 101 26.26 24.93 -17.49
CA VAL A 101 27.47 25.58 -17.98
C VAL A 101 28.49 25.63 -16.84
N ARG A 102 29.62 24.98 -17.07
CA ARG A 102 30.78 24.91 -16.16
C ARG A 102 31.13 26.29 -15.62
N ALA A 103 31.01 26.47 -14.30
CA ALA A 103 31.89 27.32 -13.53
C ALA A 103 32.86 26.38 -12.77
N ALA A 104 34.14 26.72 -12.84
CA ALA A 104 35.25 25.85 -12.51
C ALA A 104 35.38 25.46 -11.04
N GLY A 105 35.85 24.22 -10.81
CA GLY A 105 36.75 23.85 -9.71
C GLY A 105 36.07 23.33 -8.44
N GLN A 106 36.10 22.01 -8.24
CA GLN A 106 36.84 21.35 -7.13
C GLN A 106 36.67 19.83 -7.18
N VAL A 107 37.75 19.17 -6.81
CA VAL A 107 37.99 17.72 -6.76
C VAL A 107 37.39 17.14 -5.47
N ALA A 108 36.72 15.99 -5.53
CA ALA A 108 36.55 15.11 -4.38
C ALA A 108 36.30 13.64 -4.81
N GLU A 109 37.37 12.88 -4.69
CA GLU A 109 37.52 11.47 -4.28
C GLU A 109 36.47 10.42 -4.66
N ASP A 110 36.94 9.46 -5.46
CA ASP A 110 36.44 8.10 -5.63
C ASP A 110 36.06 7.44 -4.30
N SER A 111 34.79 7.08 -4.14
CA SER A 111 34.38 6.03 -3.21
C SER A 111 33.87 4.83 -4.00
N VAL A 112 34.62 3.74 -3.87
CA VAL A 112 34.39 2.43 -4.46
C VAL A 112 33.00 1.92 -4.06
N LEU A 113 32.12 1.75 -5.06
CA LEU A 113 30.80 1.14 -4.89
C LEU A 113 30.95 -0.34 -4.53
N GLN A 114 30.59 -0.70 -3.30
CA GLN A 114 30.30 -2.10 -2.96
C GLN A 114 28.92 -2.48 -3.55
N PRO A 115 28.71 -3.75 -3.95
CA PRO A 115 27.44 -4.19 -4.52
C PRO A 115 26.33 -4.08 -3.48
N ALA A 116 25.38 -3.16 -3.72
CA ALA A 116 24.30 -2.89 -2.79
C ALA A 116 23.39 -4.11 -2.62
N THR A 117 23.22 -4.56 -1.38
CA THR A 117 22.02 -5.26 -0.92
C THR A 117 20.80 -4.50 -1.41
N ALA A 118 19.84 -5.19 -2.06
CA ALA A 118 18.67 -4.57 -2.68
C ALA A 118 18.04 -3.50 -1.77
N THR A 119 17.89 -2.28 -2.28
CA THR A 119 17.32 -1.14 -1.55
C THR A 119 15.93 -1.52 -1.02
N SER A 120 15.51 -1.07 0.17
CA SER A 120 14.18 -1.38 0.74
C SER A 120 13.02 -1.14 -0.24
N GLN A 121 13.19 -0.18 -1.16
CA GLN A 121 12.27 0.11 -2.24
C GLN A 121 12.17 -1.01 -3.28
N GLN A 122 13.27 -1.68 -3.64
CA GLN A 122 13.28 -2.84 -4.53
C GLN A 122 12.59 -4.05 -3.89
N ILE A 123 12.74 -4.25 -2.58
CA ILE A 123 12.04 -5.31 -1.83
C ILE A 123 10.52 -5.05 -1.84
N LEU A 124 10.12 -3.82 -1.54
CA LEU A 124 8.72 -3.40 -1.57
C LEU A 124 8.12 -3.61 -2.97
N GLN A 125 8.82 -3.21 -4.03
CA GLN A 125 8.40 -3.39 -5.42
C GLN A 125 8.17 -4.86 -5.78
N ARG A 126 9.15 -5.72 -5.48
CA ARG A 126 9.04 -7.16 -5.78
C ARG A 126 7.86 -7.82 -5.06
N ARG A 127 7.58 -7.40 -3.83
CA ARG A 127 6.45 -7.92 -3.04
C ARG A 127 5.12 -7.35 -3.47
N ALA A 128 5.09 -6.08 -3.89
CA ALA A 128 3.89 -5.44 -4.40
C ALA A 128 3.33 -6.16 -5.65
N MET A 129 4.19 -6.81 -6.46
CA MET A 129 3.76 -7.60 -7.62
C MET A 129 2.86 -8.79 -7.24
N VAL A 130 3.28 -9.58 -6.24
CA VAL A 130 2.54 -10.76 -5.76
C VAL A 130 1.52 -10.44 -4.66
N LEU A 131 1.38 -9.16 -4.27
CA LEU A 131 0.57 -8.74 -3.13
C LEU A 131 -0.90 -9.08 -3.31
N GLU A 132 -1.47 -8.84 -4.48
CA GLU A 132 -2.89 -9.06 -4.76
C GLU A 132 -3.30 -10.51 -4.48
N ARG A 133 -2.54 -11.45 -5.03
CA ARG A 133 -2.79 -12.88 -4.85
C ARG A 133 -2.66 -13.30 -3.39
N ALA A 134 -1.66 -12.77 -2.68
CA ALA A 134 -1.47 -13.04 -1.25
C ALA A 134 -2.68 -12.55 -0.45
N LEU A 135 -3.14 -11.31 -0.68
CA LEU A 135 -4.26 -10.71 0.02
C LEU A 135 -5.60 -11.38 -0.32
N LYS A 136 -5.91 -11.64 -1.60
CA LYS A 136 -7.15 -12.34 -2.01
C LYS A 136 -7.22 -13.78 -1.50
N SER A 137 -6.06 -14.41 -1.23
CA SER A 137 -6.03 -15.72 -0.56
C SER A 137 -6.41 -15.64 0.93
N GLN A 138 -6.11 -14.50 1.57
CA GLN A 138 -6.32 -14.28 3.00
C GLN A 138 -7.61 -13.50 3.33
N VAL A 139 -8.16 -12.69 2.44
CA VAL A 139 -9.35 -11.88 2.68
C VAL A 139 -10.43 -12.30 1.69
N VAL A 140 -11.54 -12.83 2.21
CA VAL A 140 -12.59 -13.46 1.39
C VAL A 140 -13.76 -12.51 1.18
N GLY A 141 -14.12 -12.26 -0.08
CA GLY A 141 -15.31 -11.49 -0.45
C GLY A 141 -15.14 -9.97 -0.35
N GLN A 142 -13.89 -9.49 -0.39
CA GLN A 142 -13.55 -8.07 -0.34
C GLN A 142 -12.58 -7.73 -1.50
N ASP A 143 -12.85 -8.27 -2.69
CA ASP A 143 -11.91 -8.21 -3.82
C ASP A 143 -11.67 -6.75 -4.24
N ASP A 144 -12.72 -5.93 -4.36
CA ASP A 144 -12.60 -4.49 -4.66
C ASP A 144 -11.73 -3.74 -3.63
N ALA A 145 -11.88 -4.08 -2.35
CA ALA A 145 -11.12 -3.46 -1.27
C ALA A 145 -9.64 -3.86 -1.31
N VAL A 146 -9.37 -5.12 -1.65
CA VAL A 146 -8.00 -5.61 -1.87
C VAL A 146 -7.39 -4.92 -3.09
N ASP A 147 -8.13 -4.79 -4.19
CA ASP A 147 -7.64 -4.22 -5.44
C ASP A 147 -7.29 -2.73 -5.29
N SER A 148 -8.16 -1.95 -4.65
CA SER A 148 -7.89 -0.54 -4.31
C SER A 148 -6.64 -0.40 -3.44
N LEU A 149 -6.50 -1.20 -2.37
CA LEU A 149 -5.32 -1.19 -1.50
C LEU A 149 -4.03 -1.55 -2.26
N VAL A 150 -4.07 -2.63 -3.05
CA VAL A 150 -2.92 -3.11 -3.84
C VAL A 150 -2.46 -2.05 -4.82
N ARG A 151 -3.40 -1.39 -5.50
CA ARG A 151 -3.08 -0.36 -6.49
C ARG A 151 -2.35 0.82 -5.84
N ALA A 152 -2.86 1.32 -4.72
CA ALA A 152 -2.23 2.40 -3.99
C ALA A 152 -0.84 2.02 -3.45
N VAL A 153 -0.66 0.80 -2.94
CA VAL A 153 0.65 0.30 -2.52
C VAL A 153 1.62 0.17 -3.70
N LYS A 154 1.17 -0.31 -4.87
CA LYS A 154 1.97 -0.36 -6.10
C LYS A 154 2.42 1.04 -6.55
N LYS A 155 1.51 2.03 -6.53
CA LYS A 155 1.81 3.44 -6.83
C LYS A 155 2.91 3.99 -5.91
N ALA A 156 2.82 3.69 -4.62
CA ALA A 156 3.85 4.08 -3.66
C ALA A 156 5.19 3.38 -3.89
N ALA A 157 5.17 2.08 -4.23
CA ALA A 157 6.38 1.29 -4.50
C ALA A 157 7.17 1.82 -5.70
N VAL A 158 6.48 2.38 -6.70
CA VAL A 158 7.12 3.02 -7.88
C VAL A 158 7.54 4.47 -7.65
N GLY A 159 7.45 4.96 -6.40
CA GLY A 159 7.92 6.30 -6.03
C GLY A 159 6.96 7.43 -6.40
N LEU A 160 5.72 7.11 -6.79
CA LEU A 160 4.65 8.09 -7.03
C LEU A 160 3.92 8.44 -5.73
N LYS A 161 4.68 8.66 -4.66
CA LYS A 161 4.19 9.11 -3.35
C LYS A 161 4.78 10.47 -2.98
N ARG A 162 4.14 11.15 -2.03
CA ARG A 162 4.69 12.38 -1.45
C ARG A 162 5.99 12.07 -0.69
N PRO A 163 7.08 12.85 -0.89
CA PRO A 163 8.32 12.64 -0.13
C PRO A 163 8.11 12.88 1.36
N GLY A 164 8.77 12.09 2.22
CA GLY A 164 8.72 12.24 3.68
C GLY A 164 7.46 11.67 4.34
N THR A 165 6.37 11.45 3.61
CA THR A 165 5.14 10.86 4.13
C THR A 165 5.19 9.33 4.15
N PRO A 166 4.27 8.65 4.88
CA PRO A 166 4.12 7.20 4.81
C PRO A 166 4.02 6.68 3.38
N ILE A 167 4.37 5.40 3.18
CA ILE A 167 4.25 4.70 1.90
C ILE A 167 2.83 4.83 1.37
N GLY A 168 1.83 4.61 2.23
CA GLY A 168 0.44 4.88 1.91
C GLY A 168 -0.37 5.02 3.18
N THR A 169 -1.42 5.84 3.10
CA THR A 169 -2.34 6.12 4.20
C THR A 169 -3.75 5.70 3.78
N PHE A 170 -4.32 4.76 4.54
CA PHE A 170 -5.55 4.06 4.17
C PHE A 170 -6.59 4.20 5.25
N LEU A 171 -7.83 4.45 4.85
CA LEU A 171 -8.99 4.36 5.74
C LEU A 171 -9.91 3.23 5.28
N LEU A 172 -9.91 2.14 6.02
CA LEU A 172 -10.78 0.99 5.80
C LEU A 172 -12.11 1.22 6.51
N VAL A 173 -13.21 1.27 5.77
CA VAL A 173 -14.54 1.57 6.32
C VAL A 173 -15.51 0.43 6.05
N GLY A 174 -16.28 0.03 7.05
CA GLY A 174 -17.31 -1.00 6.88
C GLY A 174 -17.80 -1.55 8.21
N ARG A 175 -18.73 -2.51 8.18
CA ARG A 175 -19.29 -3.10 9.41
C ARG A 175 -18.23 -3.83 10.22
N THR A 176 -18.47 -3.99 11.52
CA THR A 176 -17.64 -4.86 12.36
C THR A 176 -17.66 -6.29 11.79
N GLY A 177 -16.50 -6.94 11.78
CA GLY A 177 -16.38 -8.33 11.30
C GLY A 177 -16.27 -8.51 9.77
N THR A 178 -16.25 -7.46 8.96
CA THR A 178 -16.06 -7.57 7.49
C THR A 178 -14.64 -7.88 7.05
N GLY A 179 -13.66 -7.87 7.97
CA GLY A 179 -12.27 -8.24 7.69
C GLY A 179 -11.27 -7.09 7.57
N LYS A 180 -11.62 -5.87 8.01
CA LYS A 180 -10.73 -4.68 7.97
C LYS A 180 -9.36 -4.93 8.65
N THR A 181 -9.39 -5.35 9.91
CA THR A 181 -8.19 -5.68 10.70
C THR A 181 -7.43 -6.86 10.10
N GLU A 182 -8.14 -7.79 9.46
CA GLU A 182 -7.53 -8.97 8.83
C GLU A 182 -6.77 -8.59 7.55
N LEU A 183 -7.31 -7.68 6.74
CA LEU A 183 -6.61 -7.12 5.58
C LEU A 183 -5.31 -6.42 6.00
N ALA A 184 -5.31 -5.68 7.12
CA ALA A 184 -4.11 -5.03 7.64
C ALA A 184 -3.03 -6.03 8.06
N LYS A 185 -3.42 -7.14 8.71
CA LYS A 185 -2.49 -8.22 9.05
C LYS A 185 -1.95 -8.91 7.80
N ALA A 186 -2.83 -9.25 6.87
CA ALA A 186 -2.46 -9.88 5.60
C ALA A 186 -1.47 -9.02 4.81
N LEU A 187 -1.68 -7.69 4.81
CA LEU A 187 -0.75 -6.73 4.20
C LEU A 187 0.60 -6.74 4.89
N ALA A 188 0.62 -6.72 6.22
CA ALA A 188 1.85 -6.77 6.99
C ALA A 188 2.64 -8.07 6.72
N GLU A 189 1.97 -9.22 6.67
CA GLU A 189 2.59 -10.51 6.38
C GLU A 189 3.09 -10.62 4.93
N ALA A 190 2.31 -10.12 3.97
CA ALA A 190 2.68 -10.18 2.56
C ALA A 190 3.85 -9.25 2.22
N LEU A 191 3.90 -8.06 2.84
CA LEU A 191 4.96 -7.08 2.60
C LEU A 191 6.18 -7.29 3.48
N PHE A 192 6.02 -7.77 4.71
CA PHE A 192 7.12 -7.91 5.68
C PHE A 192 7.18 -9.35 6.21
N GLU A 193 8.35 -10.00 6.09
CA GLU A 193 8.53 -11.46 6.32
C GLU A 193 8.16 -11.96 7.73
N GLN A 194 7.90 -11.05 8.67
CA GLN A 194 7.55 -11.43 10.02
C GLN A 194 6.23 -10.78 10.45
N PRO A 195 5.31 -11.54 11.08
CA PRO A 195 4.05 -11.02 11.64
C PRO A 195 4.27 -9.94 12.71
N GLY A 196 5.50 -9.81 13.23
CA GLY A 196 5.91 -8.74 14.12
C GLY A 196 5.90 -7.33 13.50
N HIS A 197 5.70 -7.16 12.20
CA HIS A 197 5.70 -5.84 11.55
C HIS A 197 4.33 -5.15 11.52
N LEU A 198 3.34 -5.66 12.25
CA LEU A 198 2.11 -4.93 12.55
C LEU A 198 2.23 -4.23 13.90
N VAL A 199 2.16 -2.90 13.90
CA VAL A 199 2.00 -2.07 15.11
C VAL A 199 0.53 -1.73 15.23
N ARG A 200 -0.19 -2.37 16.15
CA ARG A 200 -1.62 -2.14 16.36
C ARG A 200 -1.85 -1.18 17.51
N VAL A 201 -2.75 -0.22 17.29
CA VAL A 201 -3.26 0.76 18.25
C VAL A 201 -4.78 0.64 18.22
N ASP A 202 -5.38 0.18 19.32
CA ASP A 202 -6.83 0.20 19.50
C ASP A 202 -7.25 1.59 19.99
N CYS A 203 -7.90 2.38 19.14
CA CYS A 203 -8.25 3.77 19.45
C CYS A 203 -9.31 3.89 20.56
N SER A 204 -10.03 2.81 20.87
CA SER A 204 -10.97 2.78 22.00
C SER A 204 -10.26 2.92 23.35
N GLU A 205 -8.97 2.56 23.45
CA GLU A 205 -8.13 2.77 24.65
C GLU A 205 -7.59 4.21 24.80
N TYR A 206 -7.96 5.11 23.88
CA TYR A 206 -7.48 6.50 23.81
C TYR A 206 -8.62 7.51 23.75
N ALA A 207 -9.75 7.16 24.35
CA ALA A 207 -10.94 8.01 24.41
C ALA A 207 -10.76 9.23 25.34
N LEU A 208 -9.86 9.15 26.32
CA LEU A 208 -9.63 10.24 27.27
C LEU A 208 -8.46 11.16 26.86
N PRO A 209 -8.51 12.47 27.20
CA PRO A 209 -7.52 13.45 26.73
C PRO A 209 -6.07 13.24 27.18
N HIS A 210 -5.82 12.39 28.19
CA HIS A 210 -4.48 12.12 28.71
C HIS A 210 -3.90 10.81 28.15
N GLU A 211 -4.72 9.96 27.54
CA GLU A 211 -4.28 8.64 27.08
C GLU A 211 -3.41 8.73 25.83
N TYR A 212 -3.54 9.79 25.03
CA TYR A 212 -2.65 10.04 23.88
C TYR A 212 -1.16 10.07 24.27
N ALA A 213 -0.84 10.43 25.52
CA ALA A 213 0.53 10.43 26.02
C ALA A 213 1.12 9.00 26.05
N LYS A 214 0.30 7.95 26.13
CA LYS A 214 0.79 6.56 26.00
C LYS A 214 1.37 6.29 24.60
N LEU A 215 0.92 7.01 23.55
CA LEU A 215 1.41 6.84 22.17
C LEU A 215 2.77 7.50 21.93
N ILE A 216 3.01 8.69 22.49
CA ILE A 216 4.20 9.53 22.23
C ILE A 216 5.13 9.72 23.43
N GLY A 217 4.69 9.33 24.62
CA GLY A 217 5.38 9.53 25.88
C GLY A 217 4.73 10.65 26.73
N SER A 218 4.88 10.55 28.04
CA SER A 218 4.45 11.58 28.98
C SER A 218 5.33 12.83 28.86
N PRO A 219 4.79 14.06 28.99
CA PRO A 219 5.58 15.30 28.95
C PRO A 219 6.62 15.39 30.09
N PRO A 220 7.66 16.24 29.95
CA PRO A 220 8.62 16.51 31.02
C PRO A 220 7.93 16.89 32.34
N GLY A 221 8.30 16.20 33.42
CA GLY A 221 7.74 16.43 34.77
C GLY A 221 6.57 15.50 35.16
N TYR A 222 6.12 14.60 34.29
CA TYR A 222 5.10 13.59 34.60
C TYR A 222 5.72 12.20 34.82
N ILE A 223 5.02 11.34 35.59
CA ILE A 223 5.41 9.93 35.77
C ILE A 223 5.41 9.24 34.40
N GLY A 224 6.48 8.47 34.12
CA GLY A 224 6.67 7.80 32.83
C GLY A 224 7.33 8.65 31.75
N HIS A 225 7.76 9.89 32.03
CA HIS A 225 8.47 10.75 31.06
C HIS A 225 9.76 10.11 30.48
N ASN A 226 10.42 9.23 31.24
CA ASN A 226 11.63 8.56 30.77
C ASN A 226 11.33 7.34 29.88
N GLU A 227 10.07 6.92 29.75
CA GLU A 227 9.63 5.89 28.83
C GLU A 227 9.22 6.53 27.49
N GLY A 228 9.68 5.97 26.38
CA GLY A 228 9.21 6.43 25.06
C GLY A 228 7.76 6.00 24.84
N GLY A 229 7.04 6.72 23.98
CA GLY A 229 5.68 6.36 23.61
C GLY A 229 5.59 5.00 22.91
N TYR A 230 4.49 4.27 23.12
CA TYR A 230 4.28 2.95 22.51
C TYR A 230 4.40 3.00 20.98
N LEU A 231 3.77 3.99 20.34
CA LEU A 231 3.78 4.13 18.88
C LEU A 231 5.17 4.54 18.38
N THR A 232 5.75 5.58 18.97
CA THR A 232 7.05 6.13 18.56
C THR A 232 8.18 5.11 18.74
N GLU A 233 8.20 4.38 19.85
CA GLU A 233 9.17 3.31 20.12
C GLU A 233 8.98 2.10 19.20
N SER A 234 7.74 1.70 18.93
CA SER A 234 7.45 0.56 18.06
C SER A 234 7.93 0.81 16.64
N VAL A 235 7.66 2.00 16.10
CA VAL A 235 8.06 2.39 14.74
C VAL A 235 9.57 2.62 14.68
N ARG A 236 10.18 3.21 15.72
CA ARG A 236 11.64 3.36 15.81
C ARG A 236 12.37 2.01 15.75
N LYS A 237 11.82 0.98 16.41
CA LYS A 237 12.35 -0.39 16.40
C LYS A 237 12.05 -1.12 15.08
N LYS A 238 10.90 -0.84 14.46
CA LYS A 238 10.40 -1.51 13.25
C LYS A 238 10.19 -0.49 12.14
N LYS A 239 11.28 -0.04 11.52
CA LYS A 239 11.23 1.01 10.48
C LYS A 239 10.28 0.66 9.32
N HIS A 240 10.24 -0.62 8.92
CA HIS A 240 9.36 -1.13 7.88
C HIS A 240 8.17 -1.85 8.53
N CYS A 241 7.07 -1.14 8.77
CA CYS A 241 5.90 -1.74 9.42
C CYS A 241 4.58 -1.22 8.86
N VAL A 242 3.53 -1.98 9.11
CA VAL A 242 2.14 -1.51 9.01
C VAL A 242 1.74 -0.99 10.38
N VAL A 243 1.27 0.25 10.46
CA VAL A 243 0.69 0.85 11.66
C VAL A 243 -0.82 0.84 11.50
N LEU A 244 -1.52 0.09 12.35
CA LEU A 244 -2.97 -0.05 12.33
C LEU A 244 -3.59 0.72 13.50
N PHE A 245 -4.39 1.73 13.19
CA PHE A 245 -5.27 2.43 14.13
C PHE A 245 -6.69 1.86 13.97
N ASP A 246 -7.10 1.02 14.91
CA ASP A 246 -8.41 0.36 14.89
C ASP A 246 -9.46 1.27 15.54
N GLU A 247 -10.66 1.36 14.96
CA GLU A 247 -11.82 2.12 15.49
C GLU A 247 -11.52 3.60 15.74
N ILE A 248 -10.98 4.29 14.72
CA ILE A 248 -10.50 5.68 14.87
C ILE A 248 -11.59 6.65 15.37
N GLU A 249 -12.87 6.39 15.11
CA GLU A 249 -13.98 7.22 15.58
C GLU A 249 -14.15 7.24 17.11
N LYS A 250 -13.53 6.31 17.83
CA LYS A 250 -13.60 6.22 19.30
C LYS A 250 -12.49 7.03 19.98
N ALA A 251 -11.50 7.50 19.22
CA ALA A 251 -10.36 8.22 19.76
C ALA A 251 -10.72 9.63 20.23
N HIS A 252 -9.95 10.16 21.19
CA HIS A 252 -10.03 11.57 21.54
C HIS A 252 -9.47 12.48 20.42
N GLN A 253 -9.94 13.73 20.32
CA GLN A 253 -9.47 14.75 19.36
C GLN A 253 -7.94 14.93 19.32
N LYS A 254 -7.26 14.72 20.45
CA LYS A 254 -5.79 14.78 20.51
C LYS A 254 -5.10 13.68 19.69
N VAL A 255 -5.68 12.48 19.63
CA VAL A 255 -5.17 11.40 18.77
C VAL A 255 -5.38 11.76 17.31
N HIS A 256 -6.54 12.34 16.96
CA HIS A 256 -6.78 12.84 15.60
C HIS A 256 -5.77 13.92 15.18
N ASN A 257 -5.40 14.83 16.08
CA ASN A 257 -4.39 15.86 15.79
C ASN A 257 -3.00 15.25 15.59
N LEU A 258 -2.65 14.23 16.38
CA LEU A 258 -1.41 13.47 16.18
C LEU A 258 -1.41 12.75 14.84
N LEU A 259 -2.53 12.12 14.46
CA LEU A 259 -2.67 11.48 13.16
C LEU A 259 -2.54 12.50 12.02
N LEU A 260 -3.15 13.68 12.13
CA LEU A 260 -2.97 14.75 11.13
C LEU A 260 -1.50 15.09 10.93
N GLN A 261 -0.73 15.28 12.00
CA GLN A 261 0.71 15.52 11.91
C GLN A 261 1.43 14.36 11.21
N LEU A 262 1.09 13.12 11.56
CA LEU A 262 1.66 11.94 10.94
C LEU A 262 1.35 11.88 9.43
N LEU A 263 0.11 12.13 9.03
CA LEU A 263 -0.33 12.07 7.64
C LEU A 263 0.30 13.19 6.79
N ASP A 264 0.59 14.34 7.41
CA ASP A 264 1.14 15.51 6.73
C ASP A 264 2.66 15.47 6.59
N GLU A 265 3.36 15.29 7.70
CA GLU A 265 4.82 15.39 7.75
C GLU A 265 5.50 14.03 7.71
N GLY A 266 4.76 12.95 7.99
CA GLY A 266 5.35 11.62 8.17
C GLY A 266 6.33 11.56 9.34
N ILE A 267 6.28 12.52 10.27
CA ILE A 267 7.16 12.59 11.42
C ILE A 267 6.31 12.81 12.67
N LEU A 268 6.58 12.03 13.72
CA LEU A 268 6.08 12.31 15.05
C LEU A 268 7.24 12.63 15.99
N THR A 269 7.05 13.64 16.83
CA THR A 269 7.99 13.99 17.88
C THR A 269 7.53 13.35 19.19
N ASP A 270 8.41 12.58 19.82
CA ASP A 270 8.13 12.01 21.14
C ASP A 270 8.25 13.07 22.25
N SER A 271 7.88 12.72 23.48
CA SER A 271 7.98 13.64 24.61
C SER A 271 9.40 14.04 25.01
N LYS A 272 10.42 13.35 24.48
CA LYS A 272 11.85 13.64 24.68
C LYS A 272 12.41 14.55 23.57
N GLY A 273 11.58 14.96 22.61
CA GLY A 273 11.98 15.77 21.47
C GLY A 273 12.66 14.97 20.35
N GLN A 274 12.65 13.64 20.39
CA GLN A 274 13.14 12.82 19.29
C GLN A 274 12.12 12.81 18.16
N GLN A 275 12.59 12.98 16.93
CA GLN A 275 11.76 12.87 15.73
C GLN A 275 11.83 11.43 15.19
N ILE A 276 10.67 10.81 15.03
CA ILE A 276 10.51 9.46 14.47
C ILE A 276 9.87 9.61 13.09
N SER A 277 10.56 9.11 12.06
CA SER A 277 10.04 9.09 10.69
C SER A 277 9.14 7.86 10.45
N PHE A 278 8.04 8.11 9.76
CA PHE A 278 7.06 7.15 9.27
C PHE A 278 7.17 6.97 7.74
N ALA A 279 8.21 7.50 7.09
CA ALA A 279 8.33 7.47 5.64
C ALA A 279 8.34 6.04 5.06
N ASP A 280 8.79 5.07 5.83
CA ASP A 280 8.88 3.66 5.44
C ASP A 280 7.73 2.78 6.00
N THR A 281 6.66 3.40 6.51
CA THR A 281 5.51 2.69 7.06
C THR A 281 4.29 2.77 6.15
N ILE A 282 3.38 1.81 6.30
CA ILE A 282 2.02 1.90 5.77
C ILE A 282 1.09 2.18 6.94
N VAL A 283 0.25 3.19 6.83
CA VAL A 283 -0.68 3.57 7.89
C VAL A 283 -2.08 3.15 7.48
N ILE A 284 -2.70 2.31 8.29
CA ILE A 284 -4.07 1.85 8.11
C ILE A 284 -4.89 2.33 9.28
N MET A 285 -6.04 2.91 8.98
CA MET A 285 -7.05 3.31 9.94
C MET A 285 -8.31 2.48 9.65
N THR A 286 -9.01 2.01 10.67
CA THR A 286 -10.31 1.37 10.49
C THR A 286 -11.41 2.23 11.10
N SER A 287 -12.56 2.25 10.44
CA SER A 287 -13.75 2.85 11.00
C SER A 287 -14.99 2.00 10.73
N ASN A 288 -15.90 2.01 11.70
CA ASN A 288 -17.23 1.41 11.54
C ASN A 288 -18.29 2.44 11.11
N LEU A 289 -17.90 3.70 10.91
CA LEU A 289 -18.81 4.78 10.49
C LEU A 289 -19.39 4.55 9.09
N GLY A 290 -20.55 5.17 8.83
CA GLY A 290 -21.23 5.14 7.53
C GLY A 290 -22.21 3.98 7.34
N VAL A 291 -21.98 2.81 7.93
CA VAL A 291 -22.89 1.66 7.70
C VAL A 291 -24.11 1.67 8.62
N GLU A 292 -24.01 2.24 9.82
CA GLU A 292 -25.14 2.38 10.74
C GLU A 292 -26.25 3.29 10.19
N LYS A 293 -25.88 4.38 9.49
CA LYS A 293 -26.85 5.27 8.84
C LYS A 293 -27.61 4.56 7.71
N LEU A 294 -26.93 3.70 6.95
CA LEU A 294 -27.55 2.86 5.92
C LEU A 294 -28.49 1.81 6.53
N ASP A 295 -28.08 1.17 7.62
CA ASP A 295 -28.94 0.24 8.38
C ASP A 295 -30.17 0.97 8.96
N ALA A 296 -30.02 2.21 9.42
CA ALA A 296 -31.11 3.04 9.92
C ALA A 296 -32.05 3.54 8.80
N LEU A 297 -31.53 3.93 7.64
CA LEU A 297 -32.32 4.28 6.46
C LEU A 297 -33.16 3.09 5.98
N ARG A 298 -32.60 1.88 5.98
CA ARG A 298 -33.33 0.63 5.73
C ARG A 298 -34.42 0.38 6.77
N SER A 299 -34.11 0.60 8.04
CA SER A 299 -35.06 0.37 9.14
C SER A 299 -36.24 1.37 9.12
N ARG A 300 -36.04 2.57 8.58
CA ARG A 300 -37.09 3.60 8.42
C ARG A 300 -37.96 3.41 7.18
N MET A 301 -37.44 2.79 6.12
CA MET A 301 -38.23 2.37 4.95
C MET A 301 -38.93 1.03 5.24
N GLY A 302 -39.93 1.07 6.12
CA GLY A 302 -40.61 -0.11 6.65
C GLY A 302 -41.23 -1.04 5.60
N PHE A 303 -41.20 -2.35 5.88
CA PHE A 303 -42.14 -3.41 5.45
C PHE A 303 -42.85 -3.24 4.09
N GLY A 304 -42.13 -2.84 3.05
CA GLY A 304 -42.71 -2.51 1.76
C GLY A 304 -41.74 -2.71 0.61
N ARG A 305 -41.66 -3.95 0.11
CA ARG A 305 -41.20 -4.32 -1.24
C ARG A 305 -39.92 -3.63 -1.73
N SER A 306 -38.80 -3.96 -1.09
CA SER A 306 -37.49 -4.12 -1.73
C SER A 306 -36.64 -5.06 -0.87
N GLU A 307 -37.16 -6.27 -0.64
CA GLU A 307 -36.34 -7.37 -0.16
C GLU A 307 -35.33 -7.73 -1.26
N GLY A 308 -34.04 -7.54 -1.00
CA GLY A 308 -33.05 -8.47 -1.56
C GLY A 308 -31.76 -7.92 -2.16
N MET A 309 -31.60 -6.62 -2.44
CA MET A 309 -30.30 -6.13 -2.90
C MET A 309 -29.53 -5.37 -1.81
N PRO A 310 -28.38 -5.91 -1.35
CA PRO A 310 -27.48 -5.14 -0.51
C PRO A 310 -27.03 -3.92 -1.30
N ILE A 311 -27.25 -2.72 -0.73
CA ILE A 311 -26.56 -1.50 -1.16
C ILE A 311 -25.06 -1.82 -1.14
N SER A 312 -24.48 -1.90 -2.32
CA SER A 312 -23.12 -2.34 -2.60
C SER A 312 -22.57 -1.50 -3.76
N GLY A 313 -21.26 -1.45 -3.91
CA GLY A 313 -20.61 -0.63 -4.92
C GLY A 313 -20.77 0.87 -4.66
N GLU A 314 -20.93 1.65 -5.74
CA GLU A 314 -20.89 3.12 -5.71
C GLU A 314 -21.85 3.79 -4.71
N PRO A 315 -23.15 3.42 -4.61
CA PRO A 315 -24.05 4.07 -3.65
C PRO A 315 -23.65 3.86 -2.18
N LEU A 316 -23.05 2.71 -1.87
CA LEU A 316 -22.50 2.44 -0.53
C LEU A 316 -21.27 3.34 -0.28
N ARG A 317 -20.42 3.49 -1.29
CA ARG A 317 -19.21 4.32 -1.21
C ARG A 317 -19.57 5.79 -0.99
N GLU A 318 -20.49 6.35 -1.77
CA GLU A 318 -20.94 7.74 -1.64
C GLU A 318 -21.50 8.04 -0.24
N ALA A 319 -22.44 7.23 0.24
CA ALA A 319 -23.05 7.38 1.56
C ALA A 319 -22.00 7.25 2.70
N THR A 320 -21.02 6.37 2.51
CA THR A 320 -19.93 6.19 3.48
C THR A 320 -19.02 7.42 3.51
N ILE A 321 -18.65 7.97 2.35
CA ILE A 321 -17.84 9.19 2.24
C ILE A 321 -18.56 10.39 2.87
N GLU A 322 -19.87 10.52 2.66
CA GLU A 322 -20.67 11.58 3.29
C GLU A 322 -20.67 11.45 4.82
N ALA A 323 -20.88 10.25 5.34
CA ALA A 323 -20.82 10.00 6.79
C ALA A 323 -19.43 10.29 7.37
N LEU A 324 -18.35 9.98 6.65
CA LEU A 324 -16.99 10.31 7.06
C LEU A 324 -16.77 11.82 7.12
N LYS A 325 -17.27 12.58 6.14
CA LYS A 325 -17.15 14.06 6.10
C LYS A 325 -17.90 14.74 7.23
N GLU A 326 -18.98 14.13 7.73
CA GLU A 326 -19.68 14.62 8.91
C GLU A 326 -18.94 14.30 10.22
N ALA A 327 -18.37 13.10 10.33
CA ALA A 327 -17.75 12.63 11.56
C ALA A 327 -16.31 13.15 11.74
N PHE A 328 -15.56 13.30 10.66
CA PHE A 328 -14.17 13.76 10.67
C PHE A 328 -14.05 15.14 10.02
N ARG A 329 -13.08 15.93 10.50
CA ARG A 329 -12.76 17.22 9.90
C ARG A 329 -12.30 17.00 8.44
N PRO A 330 -12.71 17.85 7.47
CA PRO A 330 -12.29 17.71 6.07
C PRO A 330 -10.77 17.63 5.89
N GLU A 331 -10.01 18.36 6.71
CA GLU A 331 -8.55 18.31 6.75
C GLU A 331 -8.00 16.89 6.96
N PHE A 332 -8.68 16.05 7.74
CA PHE A 332 -8.25 14.67 7.99
C PHE A 332 -8.51 13.80 6.77
N VAL A 333 -9.74 13.85 6.24
CA VAL A 333 -10.17 13.04 5.08
C VAL A 333 -9.31 13.36 3.86
N ASN A 334 -8.97 14.63 3.63
CA ASN A 334 -8.16 15.07 2.49
C ASN A 334 -6.69 14.62 2.55
N ARG A 335 -6.22 14.10 3.68
CA ARG A 335 -4.83 13.65 3.85
C ARG A 335 -4.66 12.14 3.72
N ILE A 336 -5.76 11.41 3.71
CA ILE A 336 -5.81 9.97 3.47
C ILE A 336 -5.66 9.76 1.97
N ASP A 337 -4.70 8.92 1.58
CA ASP A 337 -4.43 8.68 0.16
C ASP A 337 -5.56 7.86 -0.48
N GLU A 338 -6.14 6.90 0.23
CA GLU A 338 -7.23 6.06 -0.29
C GLU A 338 -8.23 5.65 0.81
N ILE A 339 -9.53 5.78 0.50
CA ILE A 339 -10.63 5.31 1.36
C ILE A 339 -11.19 4.02 0.77
N VAL A 340 -10.99 2.92 1.49
CA VAL A 340 -11.35 1.58 1.05
C VAL A 340 -12.63 1.14 1.75
N VAL A 341 -13.71 0.97 0.99
CA VAL A 341 -15.03 0.60 1.52
C VAL A 341 -15.23 -0.90 1.44
N PHE A 342 -15.54 -1.52 2.57
CA PHE A 342 -15.79 -2.96 2.68
C PHE A 342 -17.25 -3.28 2.46
N ASN A 343 -17.50 -4.31 1.66
CA ASN A 343 -18.82 -4.80 1.38
C ASN A 343 -19.39 -5.58 2.59
N PRO A 344 -20.70 -5.51 2.85
CA PRO A 344 -21.36 -6.41 3.78
C PRO A 344 -21.14 -7.87 3.38
N LEU A 345 -20.90 -8.75 4.35
CA LEU A 345 -20.70 -10.17 4.08
C LEU A 345 -22.04 -10.83 3.72
N ASP A 346 -22.10 -11.47 2.55
CA ASP A 346 -23.21 -12.32 2.17
C ASP A 346 -23.07 -13.74 2.73
N VAL A 347 -24.16 -14.52 2.68
CA VAL A 347 -24.19 -15.89 3.20
C VAL A 347 -23.15 -16.80 2.51
N ARG A 348 -22.93 -16.63 1.21
CA ARG A 348 -21.96 -17.44 0.45
C ARG A 348 -20.54 -17.14 0.88
N VAL A 349 -20.21 -15.86 1.09
CA VAL A 349 -18.93 -15.40 1.64
C VAL A 349 -18.73 -15.94 3.04
N CYS A 350 -19.75 -15.86 3.92
CA CYS A 350 -19.69 -16.44 5.26
C CYS A 350 -19.39 -17.94 5.25
N VAL A 351 -20.02 -18.72 4.35
CA VAL A 351 -19.73 -20.16 4.20
C VAL A 351 -18.28 -20.40 3.77
N ARG A 352 -17.76 -19.60 2.83
CA ARG A 352 -16.35 -19.70 2.39
C ARG A 352 -15.38 -19.39 3.54
N ILE A 353 -15.67 -18.37 4.35
CA ILE A 353 -14.88 -18.01 5.53
C ILE A 353 -14.88 -19.17 6.54
N ALA A 354 -16.06 -19.69 6.88
CA ALA A 354 -16.21 -20.81 7.81
C ALA A 354 -15.45 -22.05 7.32
N ALA A 355 -15.56 -22.39 6.03
CA ALA A 355 -14.84 -23.51 5.43
C ALA A 355 -13.31 -23.33 5.48
N ARG A 356 -12.80 -22.10 5.44
CA ARG A 356 -11.37 -21.82 5.63
C ARG A 356 -10.96 -21.97 7.10
N MET A 357 -11.70 -21.38 8.04
CA MET A 357 -11.39 -21.51 9.47
C MET A 357 -11.38 -22.98 9.92
N LEU A 358 -12.32 -23.79 9.42
CA LEU A 358 -12.35 -25.23 9.70
C LEU A 358 -11.12 -25.96 9.17
N ARG A 359 -10.58 -25.57 8.00
CA ARG A 359 -9.34 -26.13 7.46
C ARG A 359 -8.13 -25.78 8.32
N GLU A 360 -8.01 -24.52 8.74
CA GLU A 360 -6.93 -24.06 9.62
C GLU A 360 -6.92 -24.82 10.95
N VAL A 361 -8.10 -25.00 11.57
CA VAL A 361 -8.25 -25.81 12.79
C VAL A 361 -7.88 -27.28 12.54
N ALA A 362 -8.33 -27.85 11.42
CA ALA A 362 -7.97 -29.23 11.06
C ALA A 362 -6.45 -29.40 10.92
N GLU A 363 -5.75 -28.48 10.27
CA GLU A 363 -4.30 -28.51 10.14
C GLU A 363 -3.58 -28.42 11.48
N LEU A 364 -4.04 -27.55 12.40
CA LEU A 364 -3.49 -27.44 13.74
C LEU A 364 -3.63 -28.75 14.53
N LEU A 365 -4.78 -29.42 14.43
CA LEU A 365 -5.00 -30.71 15.07
C LEU A 365 -4.10 -31.82 14.51
N HIS A 366 -3.84 -31.81 13.20
CA HIS A 366 -2.91 -32.76 12.57
C HIS A 366 -1.47 -32.53 13.06
N ARG A 367 -1.02 -31.27 13.14
CA ARG A 367 0.31 -30.92 13.67
C ARG A 367 0.46 -31.33 15.14
N SER A 368 -0.55 -31.06 15.96
CA SER A 368 -0.57 -31.43 17.38
C SER A 368 -0.51 -32.94 17.60
N ARG A 369 -1.23 -33.73 16.78
CA ARG A 369 -1.14 -35.20 16.82
C ARG A 369 0.22 -35.74 16.38
N ALA A 370 0.86 -35.11 15.39
CA ALA A 370 2.20 -35.49 14.95
C ALA A 370 3.28 -35.20 16.00
N SER A 371 3.12 -34.15 16.82
CA SER A 371 4.06 -33.80 17.90
C SER A 371 3.89 -34.61 19.19
N CYS A 372 2.71 -35.20 19.45
CA CYS A 372 2.46 -36.04 20.64
C CYS A 372 2.75 -37.53 20.42
N GLY A 373 3.13 -37.94 19.21
CA GLY A 373 3.41 -39.33 18.85
C GLY A 373 4.90 -39.72 18.83
N ALA A 374 5.79 -38.88 19.38
CA ALA A 374 7.24 -39.11 19.45
C ALA A 374 7.72 -39.26 20.90
#